data_AF-A0A2Z5PJV9-F1
#
_entry.id   AF-A0A2Z5PJV9-F1
#
_cell.length_a   1.000
_cell.length_b   1.000
_cell.length_c   1.000
_cell.angle_alpha   90.00
_cell.angle_beta   90.00
_cell.angle_gamma   90.00
#
_symmetry.space_group_name_H-M   'P 1'
#
loop_
_entity.id
_entity.type
_entity.pdbx_description
1 polymer ?
#
loop_
_entity_poly.entity_id
_entity_poly.type
_entity_poly.pdbx_seq_one_letter_code
_entity_poly.pdbx_strand_id
1 'polypeptide(L)'
;MGTISDYFKIKGEIGELKEEINKKIGYSDETTMSRSESIRYLNKKIISKKKRLKSIENKIIINYIFPLFLVILILAYIYVKQNVL
;
A
#
# COMPACT_ATOMS: atom_id res chain seq x y z
N MET A 1 -12.80 3.78 -11.66
CA MET A 1 -12.54 3.28 -10.28
C MET A 1 -11.56 4.24 -9.60
N GLY A 2 -11.76 4.55 -8.33
CA GLY A 2 -11.04 5.63 -7.63
C GLY A 2 -9.72 5.18 -7.00
N THR A 3 -8.83 6.14 -6.71
CA THR A 3 -7.50 5.90 -6.12
C THR A 3 -7.56 5.07 -4.82
N ILE A 4 -8.59 5.29 -4.00
CA ILE A 4 -8.81 4.56 -2.74
C ILE A 4 -9.27 3.12 -2.99
N SER A 5 -10.16 2.88 -3.97
CA SER A 5 -10.59 1.51 -4.31
C SER A 5 -9.43 0.67 -4.86
N ASP A 6 -8.57 1.30 -5.66
CA ASP A 6 -7.39 0.64 -6.22
C ASP A 6 -6.37 0.28 -5.13
N TYR A 7 -6.24 1.11 -4.09
CA TYR A 7 -5.41 0.82 -2.91
C TYR A 7 -5.86 -0.47 -2.21
N PHE A 8 -7.15 -0.55 -1.86
CA PHE A 8 -7.68 -1.72 -1.15
C PHE A 8 -7.62 -2.99 -1.99
N LYS A 9 -7.89 -2.89 -3.30
CA LYS A 9 -7.77 -4.01 -4.22
C LYS A 9 -6.36 -4.58 -4.23
N ILE A 10 -5.35 -3.74 -4.45
CA ILE A 10 -3.94 -4.19 -4.50
C ILE A 10 -3.49 -4.73 -3.14
N LYS A 11 -3.97 -4.14 -2.03
CA LYS A 11 -3.68 -4.64 -0.69
C LYS A 11 -4.26 -6.03 -0.45
N GLY A 12 -5.48 -6.28 -0.93
CA GLY A 12 -6.12 -7.60 -0.93
C GLY A 12 -5.32 -8.63 -1.75
N GLU A 13 -4.97 -8.29 -2.98
CA GLU A 13 -4.16 -9.15 -3.87
C GLU A 13 -2.77 -9.49 -3.25
N ILE A 14 -2.16 -8.56 -2.50
CA ILE A 14 -0.91 -8.84 -1.77
C ILE A 14 -1.17 -9.81 -0.60
N GLY A 15 -2.31 -9.69 0.07
CA GLY A 15 -2.73 -10.61 1.14
C GLY A 15 -2.90 -12.03 0.63
N GLU A 16 -3.64 -12.20 -0.46
CA GLU A 16 -3.85 -13.50 -1.12
C GLU A 16 -2.53 -14.16 -1.51
N LEU A 17 -1.61 -13.41 -2.11
CA LEU A 17 -0.28 -13.94 -2.49
C LEU A 17 0.56 -14.36 -1.28
N LYS A 18 0.44 -13.67 -0.15
CA LYS A 18 1.12 -14.08 1.09
C LYS A 18 0.51 -15.35 1.67
N GLU A 19 -0.81 -15.47 1.61
CA GLU A 19 -1.50 -16.69 2.05
C GLU A 19 -1.13 -17.89 1.17
N GLU A 20 -1.01 -17.68 -0.14
CA GLU A 20 -0.55 -18.69 -1.10
C GLU A 20 0.89 -19.15 -0.79
N ILE A 21 1.80 -18.23 -0.46
CA ILE A 21 3.15 -18.58 0.02
C ILE A 21 3.06 -19.42 1.29
N ASN A 22 2.22 -19.02 2.25
CA ASN A 22 2.09 -19.73 3.53
C ASN A 22 1.55 -21.16 3.34
N LYS A 23 0.57 -21.34 2.45
CA LYS A 23 0.08 -22.67 2.04
C LYS A 23 1.21 -23.48 1.40
N LYS A 24 1.96 -22.91 0.45
CA LYS A 24 3.08 -23.59 -0.20
C LYS A 24 4.19 -24.00 0.76
N ILE A 25 4.40 -23.30 1.88
CA ILE A 25 5.36 -23.71 2.94
C ILE A 25 4.83 -24.91 3.75
N GLY A 26 3.52 -25.05 3.90
CA GLY A 26 2.88 -26.16 4.62
C GLY A 26 2.75 -27.48 3.86
N TYR A 27 2.70 -27.46 2.52
CA TYR A 27 2.45 -28.67 1.69
C TYR A 27 3.71 -29.48 1.32
N SER A 28 3.95 -30.63 1.94
CA SER A 28 5.18 -31.43 1.84
C SER A 28 5.42 -32.18 0.51
N ASP A 29 4.47 -32.17 -0.43
CA ASP A 29 4.54 -32.99 -1.65
C ASP A 29 5.40 -32.40 -2.78
N GLU A 30 5.79 -31.12 -2.70
CA GLU A 30 6.69 -30.50 -3.68
C GLU A 30 8.17 -30.69 -3.30
N THR A 31 9.03 -30.92 -4.30
CA THR A 31 10.48 -30.89 -4.08
C THR A 31 10.92 -29.52 -3.56
N THR A 32 11.89 -29.51 -2.64
CA THR A 32 12.41 -28.27 -2.03
C THR A 32 12.83 -27.22 -3.07
N MET A 33 13.33 -27.68 -4.22
CA MET A 33 13.76 -26.81 -5.32
C MET A 33 12.58 -26.18 -6.07
N SER A 34 11.55 -26.96 -6.44
CA SER A 34 10.33 -26.46 -7.09
C SER A 34 9.55 -25.50 -6.20
N ARG A 35 9.49 -25.81 -4.90
CA ARG A 35 8.87 -24.95 -3.88
C ARG A 35 9.60 -23.60 -3.77
N SER A 36 10.94 -23.62 -3.74
CA SER A 36 11.76 -22.40 -3.66
C SER A 36 11.54 -21.47 -4.87
N GLU A 37 11.51 -22.03 -6.09
CA GLU A 37 11.25 -21.26 -7.30
C GLU A 37 9.84 -20.66 -7.32
N SER A 38 8.83 -21.44 -6.92
CA SER A 38 7.44 -20.97 -6.79
C SER A 38 7.34 -19.80 -5.81
N ILE A 39 7.93 -19.92 -4.62
CA ILE A 39 7.93 -18.87 -3.60
C ILE A 39 8.68 -17.63 -4.12
N ARG A 40 9.79 -17.81 -4.83
CA ARG A 40 10.55 -16.70 -5.45
C ARG A 40 9.71 -15.96 -6.48
N TYR A 41 8.94 -16.66 -7.31
CA TYR A 41 8.03 -16.04 -8.27
C TYR A 41 6.93 -15.23 -7.57
N LEU A 42 6.27 -15.81 -6.56
CA LEU A 42 5.24 -15.13 -5.77
C LEU A 42 5.80 -13.88 -5.07
N ASN A 43 7.02 -13.96 -4.52
CA ASN A 43 7.70 -12.80 -3.92
C ASN A 43 7.99 -11.69 -4.93
N LYS A 44 8.43 -12.01 -6.15
CA LYS A 44 8.60 -11.00 -7.22
C LYS A 44 7.27 -10.29 -7.53
N LYS A 45 6.17 -11.04 -7.58
CA LYS A 45 4.81 -10.50 -7.82
C LYS A 45 4.38 -9.57 -6.68
N ILE A 46 4.62 -9.95 -5.42
CA ILE A 46 4.38 -9.10 -4.24
C ILE A 46 5.20 -7.80 -4.31
N ILE A 47 6.49 -7.87 -4.66
CA ILE A 47 7.35 -6.68 -4.77
C ILE A 47 6.81 -5.71 -5.83
N SER A 48 6.42 -6.23 -7.00
CA SER A 48 5.83 -5.41 -8.06
C SER A 48 4.54 -4.72 -7.61
N LYS A 49 3.65 -5.47 -6.94
CA LYS A 49 2.40 -4.92 -6.39
C LYS A 49 2.64 -3.89 -5.28
N LYS A 50 3.63 -4.10 -4.39
CA LYS A 50 4.04 -3.12 -3.38
C LYS A 50 4.52 -1.81 -3.99
N LYS A 51 5.30 -1.86 -5.08
CA LYS A 51 5.70 -0.64 -5.81
C LYS A 51 4.48 0.12 -6.34
N ARG A 52 3.51 -0.59 -6.90
CA ARG A 52 2.25 0.01 -7.38
C ARG A 52 1.42 0.59 -6.23
N LEU A 53 1.36 -0.09 -5.08
CA LEU A 53 0.68 0.39 -3.88
C LEU A 53 1.30 1.71 -3.40
N LYS A 54 2.63 1.80 -3.33
CA LYS A 54 3.35 3.04 -2.96
C LYS A 54 3.05 4.21 -3.89
N SER A 55 2.91 3.95 -5.19
CA SER A 55 2.52 4.98 -6.15
C SER A 55 1.10 5.50 -5.89
N ILE A 56 0.17 4.62 -5.52
CA ILE A 56 -1.20 4.99 -5.17
C ILE A 56 -1.23 5.76 -3.85
N GLU A 57 -0.48 5.32 -2.83
CA GLU A 57 -0.33 6.04 -1.56
C GLU A 57 0.18 7.47 -1.79
N ASN A 58 1.20 7.65 -2.64
CA ASN A 58 1.68 8.98 -2.99
C ASN A 58 0.59 9.84 -3.65
N LYS A 59 -0.22 9.26 -4.55
CA LYS A 59 -1.36 9.99 -5.15
C LYS A 59 -2.39 10.39 -4.10
N ILE A 60 -2.66 9.54 -3.11
CA ILE A 60 -3.56 9.86 -2.00
C ILE A 60 -3.01 11.01 -1.16
N ILE A 61 -1.72 10.96 -0.84
CA ILE A 61 -1.06 12.01 -0.07
C ILE A 61 -1.14 13.35 -0.80
N ILE A 62 -0.77 13.39 -2.08
CA ILE A 62 -0.74 14.62 -2.87
C ILE A 62 -2.13 15.20 -3.07
N ASN A 63 -3.13 14.36 -3.36
CA ASN A 63 -4.45 14.86 -3.75
C ASN A 63 -5.40 15.12 -2.58
N TYR A 64 -5.18 14.50 -1.41
CA TYR A 64 -6.10 14.61 -0.28
C TYR A 64 -5.41 15.14 0.99
N ILE A 65 -4.28 14.56 1.39
CA ILE A 65 -3.63 14.89 2.67
C ILE A 65 -2.94 16.25 2.59
N PHE A 66 -2.20 16.52 1.52
CA PHE A 66 -1.45 17.77 1.36
C PHE A 66 -2.36 19.01 1.29
N PRO A 67 -3.46 19.04 0.51
CA PRO A 67 -4.39 20.16 0.51
C PRO A 67 -5.05 20.37 1.88
N LEU A 68 -5.45 19.29 2.55
CA LEU A 68 -6.03 19.38 3.90
C LEU A 68 -5.05 19.99 4.89
N PHE A 69 -3.77 19.58 4.83
CA PHE A 69 -2.71 20.14 5.65
C PHE A 69 -2.54 21.66 5.41
N LEU A 70 -2.55 22.11 4.16
CA LEU A 70 -2.50 23.54 3.84
C LEU A 70 -3.70 24.31 4.40
N VAL A 71 -4.91 23.76 4.30
CA VAL A 71 -6.12 24.38 4.87
C VAL A 71 -5.98 24.54 6.38
N ILE A 72 -5.48 23.51 7.07
CA ILE A 72 -5.24 23.56 8.52
C ILE A 72 -4.23 24.67 8.87
N LEU A 73 -3.15 24.80 8.11
CA LEU A 73 -2.16 25.86 8.33
C LEU A 73 -2.75 27.27 8.14
N ILE A 74 -3.58 27.46 7.11
CA ILE A 74 -4.26 28.75 6.87
C ILE A 74 -5.21 29.08 8.03
N LEU A 75 -6.00 28.11 8.48
CA LEU A 75 -6.91 28.30 9.60
C LEU A 75 -6.17 28.60 10.90
N ALA A 76 -5.06 27.90 11.17
CA ALA A 76 -4.22 28.15 12.33
C ALA A 76 -3.61 29.57 12.29
N TYR A 77 -3.14 30.02 11.12
CA TYR A 77 -2.64 31.38 10.94
C TYR A 77 -3.71 32.43 11.21
N ILE A 78 -4.92 32.25 10.66
CA ILE A 78 -6.06 33.17 10.89
C ILE A 78 -6.40 33.22 12.38
N TYR A 79 -6.46 32.07 13.05
CA TYR A 79 -6.77 31.99 14.47
C TYR A 79 -5.74 32.75 15.33
N VAL A 80 -4.44 32.54 15.08
CA VAL A 80 -3.36 33.25 15.79
C VAL A 80 -3.45 34.76 15.52
N LYS A 81 -3.65 35.15 14.26
CA LYS A 81 -3.79 36.56 13.88
C LYS A 81 -4.97 37.26 14.56
N GLN A 82 -6.08 36.56 14.82
CA GLN A 82 -7.26 37.16 15.45
C GLN A 82 -7.18 37.23 16.98
N ASN A 83 -6.41 36.35 17.62
CA ASN A 83 -6.42 36.21 19.08
C ASN A 83 -5.13 36.69 19.78
N VAL A 84 -4.04 36.87 19.04
CA VAL A 84 -2.71 37.19 19.60
C VAL A 84 -2.13 38.49 19.04
N LEU A 85 -2.47 38.84 17.80
CA LEU A 85 -2.09 40.09 17.11
C LEU A 85 -3.26 41.07 17.13
#